data_AF-A0A1I6PHM3-F1
#
_entry.id   AF-A0A1I6PHM3-F1
#
_cell.length_a   1.000
_cell.length_b   1.000
_cell.length_c   1.000
_cell.angle_alpha   90.00
_cell.angle_beta   90.00
_cell.angle_gamma   90.00
#
_symmetry.space_group_name_H-M   'P 1'
#
loop_
_entity.id
_entity.type
_entity.pdbx_description
1 polymer ?
#
loop_
_entity_poly.entity_id
_entity_poly.type
_entity_poly.pdbx_seq_one_letter_code
_entity_poly.pdbx_strand_id
1 'polypeptide(L)'
;MLELLSDFRNVIFPVFFVGFFLGTLVLLALSDREILPDRELARKAWVGTFILVLVAVTALGSTLIPIVEMHKFSHPSEEQNTAYEFVVVDADGNELFYDYRATPPTTDSRSSTVAWRMVDAYSDQERMETAEFYLSNAKEYRSAIESGAYPPPTDLIDPPRYVDDEQWTASTLEEYGEFESIRIYERTLTVNEDNTELESHDRRLLLTVDVDDKSITEHDNS
;
A
#
# COMPACT_ATOMS: atom_id res chain seq x y z
N MET A 1 39.12 -8.03 6.77
CA MET A 1 38.58 -9.31 6.25
C MET A 1 37.20 -9.11 5.65
N LEU A 2 36.29 -8.41 6.34
CA LEU A 2 34.96 -8.03 5.81
C LEU A 2 35.01 -7.05 4.62
N GLU A 3 35.88 -6.03 4.63
CA GLU A 3 36.07 -5.11 3.48
C GLU A 3 36.63 -5.81 2.23
N LEU A 4 37.55 -6.76 2.43
CA LEU A 4 38.14 -7.51 1.31
C LEU A 4 37.10 -8.45 0.67
N LEU A 5 36.13 -8.94 1.46
CA LEU A 5 35.00 -9.74 0.98
C LEU A 5 33.94 -8.88 0.27
N SER A 6 33.71 -7.62 0.70
CA SER A 6 32.77 -6.72 0.03
C SER A 6 33.28 -6.24 -1.33
N ASP A 7 34.56 -5.91 -1.44
CA ASP A 7 35.17 -5.54 -2.74
C ASP A 7 35.20 -6.71 -3.71
N PHE A 8 35.47 -7.93 -3.21
CA PHE A 8 35.41 -9.16 -3.99
C PHE A 8 33.99 -9.44 -4.50
N ARG A 9 32.96 -9.22 -3.66
CA ARG A 9 31.55 -9.38 -4.01
C ARG A 9 31.13 -8.44 -5.14
N ASN A 10 31.54 -7.18 -5.08
CA ASN A 10 31.12 -6.15 -6.04
C ASN A 10 31.72 -6.34 -7.45
N VAL A 11 32.87 -7.01 -7.56
CA VAL A 11 33.53 -7.27 -8.86
C VAL A 11 33.17 -8.64 -9.42
N ILE A 12 33.11 -9.67 -8.58
CA ILE A 12 32.86 -11.05 -9.02
C ILE A 12 31.43 -11.21 -9.49
N PHE A 13 30.48 -10.58 -8.82
CA PHE A 13 29.07 -10.80 -9.10
C PHE A 13 28.63 -10.28 -10.48
N PRO A 14 29.01 -9.05 -10.92
CA PRO A 14 28.79 -8.62 -12.30
C PRO A 14 29.50 -9.51 -13.32
N VAL A 15 30.72 -9.98 -13.01
CA VAL A 15 31.49 -10.86 -13.90
C VAL A 15 30.83 -12.24 -14.04
N PHE A 16 30.31 -12.81 -12.95
CA PHE A 16 29.56 -14.07 -12.97
C PHE A 16 28.21 -13.93 -13.65
N PHE A 17 27.49 -12.84 -13.39
CA PHE A 17 26.21 -12.54 -14.02
C PHE A 17 26.37 -12.34 -15.53
N VAL A 18 27.24 -11.41 -15.94
CA VAL A 18 27.56 -11.17 -17.36
C VAL A 18 28.15 -12.43 -18.00
N GLY A 19 29.01 -13.16 -17.29
CA GLY A 19 29.57 -14.43 -17.73
C GLY A 19 28.51 -15.51 -17.94
N PHE A 20 27.48 -15.58 -17.10
CA PHE A 20 26.36 -16.51 -17.27
C PHE A 20 25.53 -16.17 -18.50
N PHE A 21 25.22 -14.88 -18.73
CA PHE A 21 24.48 -14.46 -19.93
C PHE A 21 25.29 -14.63 -21.21
N LEU A 22 26.58 -14.29 -21.21
CA LEU A 22 27.49 -14.55 -22.33
C LEU A 22 27.69 -16.04 -22.58
N GLY A 23 27.84 -16.83 -21.52
CA GLY A 23 27.91 -18.30 -21.60
C GLY A 23 26.63 -18.91 -22.14
N THR A 24 25.47 -18.37 -21.77
CA THR A 24 24.15 -18.73 -22.32
C THR A 24 24.07 -18.39 -23.81
N LEU A 25 24.52 -17.20 -24.22
CA LEU A 25 24.55 -16.80 -25.63
C LEU A 25 25.51 -17.67 -26.45
N VAL A 26 26.67 -18.05 -25.90
CA VAL A 26 27.61 -18.96 -26.54
C VAL A 26 27.04 -20.37 -26.65
N LEU A 27 26.40 -20.89 -25.60
CA LEU A 27 25.71 -22.19 -25.63
C LEU A 27 24.57 -22.21 -26.64
N LEU A 28 23.77 -21.15 -26.72
CA LEU A 28 22.71 -21.02 -27.71
C LEU A 28 23.28 -20.93 -29.13
N ALA A 29 24.28 -20.09 -29.37
CA ALA A 29 24.92 -19.93 -30.68
C ALA A 29 25.62 -21.21 -31.17
N LEU A 30 26.20 -21.99 -30.25
CA LEU A 30 26.84 -23.28 -30.55
C LEU A 30 25.84 -24.44 -30.65
N SER A 31 24.62 -24.29 -30.09
CA SER A 31 23.54 -25.28 -30.23
C SER A 31 22.75 -25.15 -31.55
N ASP A 32 22.86 -23.98 -32.19
CA ASP A 32 22.19 -23.66 -33.45
C ASP A 32 23.06 -23.98 -34.68
N ARG A 33 24.39 -23.94 -34.51
CA ARG A 33 25.34 -24.54 -35.44
C ARG A 33 25.47 -26.03 -35.09
N GLU A 34 25.53 -26.93 -36.08
CA GLU A 34 25.64 -28.40 -35.96
C GLU A 34 26.93 -28.90 -35.25
N ILE A 35 27.51 -28.13 -34.33
CA ILE A 35 28.77 -28.37 -33.65
C ILE A 35 28.56 -29.13 -32.33
N LEU A 36 27.41 -28.95 -31.67
CA LEU A 36 27.04 -29.70 -30.46
C LEU A 36 26.04 -30.83 -30.82
N PRO A 37 26.45 -32.11 -30.68
CA PRO A 37 25.66 -33.25 -31.17
C PRO A 37 24.39 -33.55 -30.36
N ASP A 38 24.26 -33.02 -29.12
CA ASP A 38 23.12 -33.30 -28.26
C ASP A 38 22.55 -32.03 -27.60
N ARG A 39 21.45 -31.53 -28.16
CA ARG A 39 20.66 -30.40 -27.61
C ARG A 39 20.17 -30.68 -26.19
N GLU A 40 19.96 -31.95 -25.84
CA GLU A 40 19.54 -32.36 -24.51
C GLU A 40 20.64 -32.13 -23.45
N LEU A 41 21.91 -32.38 -23.82
CA LEU A 41 23.05 -32.18 -22.93
C LEU A 41 23.30 -30.69 -22.68
N ALA A 42 23.18 -29.86 -23.73
CA ALA A 42 23.29 -28.41 -23.61
C ALA A 42 22.20 -27.82 -22.69
N ARG A 43 20.95 -28.33 -22.80
CA ARG A 43 19.85 -27.93 -21.91
C ARG A 43 20.12 -28.33 -20.46
N LYS A 44 20.57 -29.57 -20.21
CA LYS A 44 20.91 -30.05 -18.87
C LYS A 44 22.06 -29.25 -18.25
N ALA A 45 23.09 -28.95 -19.02
CA ALA A 45 24.20 -28.10 -18.59
C ALA A 45 23.73 -26.69 -18.24
N TRP A 46 22.90 -26.07 -19.09
CA TRP A 46 22.36 -24.74 -18.85
C TRP A 46 21.50 -24.67 -17.59
N VAL A 47 20.56 -25.61 -17.41
CA VAL A 47 19.71 -25.69 -16.20
C VAL A 47 20.56 -25.94 -14.96
N GLY A 48 21.57 -26.81 -15.04
CA GLY A 48 22.49 -27.08 -13.94
C GLY A 48 23.29 -25.84 -13.53
N THR A 49 23.84 -25.10 -14.49
CA THR A 49 24.54 -23.84 -14.24
C THR A 49 23.60 -22.78 -13.68
N PHE A 50 22.37 -22.67 -14.18
CA PHE A 50 21.37 -21.75 -13.67
C PHE A 50 21.03 -22.00 -12.20
N ILE A 51 20.77 -23.26 -11.83
CA ILE A 51 20.48 -23.64 -10.43
C ILE A 51 21.70 -23.37 -9.54
N LEU A 52 22.92 -23.68 -10.02
CA LEU A 52 24.14 -23.46 -9.25
C LEU A 52 24.39 -21.96 -9.00
N VAL A 53 24.15 -21.12 -10.00
CA VAL A 53 24.21 -19.65 -9.86
C VAL A 53 23.16 -19.18 -8.85
N LEU A 54 21.93 -19.68 -8.94
CA LEU A 54 20.85 -19.32 -8.02
C LEU A 54 21.20 -19.69 -6.56
N VAL A 55 21.71 -20.90 -6.33
CA VAL A 55 22.19 -21.33 -5.00
C VAL A 55 23.35 -20.47 -4.50
N ALA A 56 24.32 -20.15 -5.37
CA ALA A 56 25.45 -19.30 -5.00
C ALA A 56 24.99 -17.89 -4.60
N VAL A 57 24.04 -17.30 -5.34
CA VAL A 57 23.44 -16.00 -5.04
C VAL A 57 22.71 -16.02 -3.69
N THR A 58 21.90 -17.05 -3.45
CA THR A 58 21.14 -17.21 -2.20
C THR A 58 22.07 -17.43 -1.01
N ALA A 59 23.10 -18.27 -1.14
CA ALA A 59 24.04 -18.55 -0.06
C ALA A 59 24.95 -17.35 0.29
N LEU A 60 25.25 -16.49 -0.69
CA LEU A 60 26.08 -15.29 -0.49
C LEU A 60 25.26 -14.04 -0.08
N GLY A 61 23.93 -14.15 -0.02
CA GLY A 61 23.05 -13.06 0.46
C GLY A 61 23.12 -11.78 -0.37
N SER A 62 23.39 -11.90 -1.68
CA SER A 62 23.55 -10.76 -2.58
C SER A 62 22.34 -10.59 -3.50
N THR A 63 21.80 -9.38 -3.55
CA THR A 63 20.68 -9.03 -4.43
C THR A 63 21.10 -9.01 -5.91
N LEU A 64 20.41 -9.77 -6.77
CA LEU A 64 20.58 -9.71 -8.22
C LEU A 64 19.97 -8.43 -8.79
N ILE A 65 20.80 -7.49 -9.23
CA ILE A 65 20.38 -6.37 -10.08
C ILE A 65 20.17 -6.93 -11.51
N PRO A 66 19.05 -6.64 -12.23
CA PRO A 66 18.04 -5.63 -11.95
C PRO A 66 16.69 -6.30 -11.68
N ILE A 67 16.56 -7.03 -10.58
CA ILE A 67 15.21 -7.18 -10.01
C ILE A 67 15.00 -5.89 -9.23
N VAL A 68 14.27 -4.97 -9.85
CA VAL A 68 13.58 -3.86 -9.18
C VAL A 68 13.14 -4.38 -7.83
N GLU A 69 13.58 -3.71 -6.76
CA GLU A 69 13.28 -4.02 -5.37
C GLU A 69 11.78 -4.34 -5.21
N MET A 70 11.39 -5.61 -5.42
CA MET A 70 10.07 -6.13 -5.06
C MET A 70 10.08 -6.46 -3.56
N HIS A 71 10.74 -5.60 -2.78
CA HIS A 71 10.70 -5.63 -1.33
C HIS A 71 9.80 -4.44 -0.95
N LYS A 72 8.50 -4.70 -0.83
CA LYS A 72 7.55 -3.78 -0.18
C LYS A 72 7.90 -3.48 1.30
N PHE A 73 9.06 -3.92 1.80
CA PHE A 73 9.41 -3.97 3.22
C PHE A 73 10.86 -3.55 3.53
N SER A 74 11.62 -2.93 2.62
CA SER A 74 13.05 -2.64 2.87
C SER A 74 13.36 -1.24 3.41
N HIS A 75 12.37 -0.37 3.56
CA HIS A 75 12.58 0.83 4.36
C HIS A 75 12.25 0.45 5.81
N PRO A 76 13.19 0.56 6.77
CA PRO A 76 12.78 0.57 8.17
C PRO A 76 11.69 1.63 8.28
N SER A 77 10.51 1.22 8.74
CA SER A 77 9.46 2.16 9.11
C SER A 77 10.12 3.21 10.00
N GLU A 78 9.84 4.49 9.75
CA GLU A 78 10.18 5.51 10.74
C GLU A 78 9.50 5.09 12.06
N GLU A 79 10.22 5.26 13.17
CA GLU A 79 9.74 4.91 14.53
C GLU A 79 8.40 5.58 14.84
N GLN A 80 8.11 6.67 14.14
CA GLN A 80 6.85 7.40 14.16
C GLN A 80 6.28 7.52 12.75
N ASN A 81 5.02 7.09 12.56
CA ASN A 81 4.25 7.32 11.34
C ASN A 81 3.06 8.23 11.64
N THR A 82 2.98 9.35 10.94
CA THR A 82 1.80 10.24 10.95
C THR A 82 0.92 9.96 9.74
N ALA A 83 -0.36 9.71 9.98
CA ALA A 83 -1.38 9.50 8.96
C ALA A 83 -2.60 10.37 9.24
N TYR A 84 -3.36 10.70 8.21
CA TYR A 84 -4.64 11.41 8.37
C TYR A 84 -5.80 10.43 8.23
N GLU A 85 -6.76 10.49 9.15
CA GLU A 85 -7.95 9.67 9.16
C GLU A 85 -9.17 10.50 8.78
N PHE A 86 -10.04 9.90 7.98
CA PHE A 86 -11.29 10.49 7.52
C PHE A 86 -12.45 9.81 8.24
N VAL A 87 -13.23 10.58 8.99
CA VAL A 87 -14.31 10.07 9.86
C VAL A 87 -15.62 10.73 9.45
N VAL A 88 -16.68 9.94 9.32
CA VAL A 88 -18.06 10.46 9.22
C VAL A 88 -18.67 10.52 10.60
N VAL A 89 -19.50 11.53 10.82
CA VAL A 89 -20.17 11.75 12.10
C VAL A 89 -21.68 11.79 11.86
N ASP A 90 -22.42 11.10 12.71
CA ASP A 90 -23.87 11.13 12.68
C ASP A 90 -24.47 12.34 13.41
N ALA A 91 -25.79 12.50 13.28
CA ALA A 91 -26.57 13.55 13.94
C ALA A 91 -26.45 13.58 15.47
N ASP A 92 -26.16 12.43 16.09
CA ASP A 92 -25.98 12.30 17.54
C ASP A 92 -24.51 12.55 17.97
N GLY A 93 -23.62 12.81 17.01
CA GLY A 93 -22.20 13.05 17.23
C GLY A 93 -21.34 11.78 17.32
N ASN A 94 -21.88 10.60 17.01
CA ASN A 94 -21.15 9.35 16.97
C ASN A 94 -20.26 9.29 15.72
N GLU A 95 -19.06 8.73 15.90
CA GLU A 95 -18.03 8.71 14.89
C GLU A 95 -17.85 7.33 14.27
N LEU A 96 -17.76 7.28 12.95
CA LEU A 96 -17.47 6.06 12.20
C LEU A 96 -16.36 6.34 11.18
N PHE A 97 -15.36 5.46 11.12
CA PHE A 97 -14.32 5.54 10.11
C PHE A 97 -14.92 5.41 8.70
N TYR A 98 -14.47 6.27 7.78
CA TYR A 98 -14.97 6.26 6.41
C TYR A 98 -14.57 4.97 5.68
N ASP A 99 -15.55 4.19 5.21
CA ASP A 99 -15.28 3.04 4.35
C ASP A 99 -14.96 3.50 2.92
N TYR A 100 -13.74 3.25 2.46
CA TYR A 100 -13.26 3.66 1.14
C TYR A 100 -14.01 3.02 -0.02
N ARG A 101 -14.79 1.98 0.24
CA ARG A 101 -15.71 1.39 -0.75
C ARG A 101 -16.85 2.30 -1.11
N ALA A 102 -17.17 3.29 -0.28
CA ALA A 102 -18.19 4.31 -0.58
C ALA A 102 -17.79 5.20 -1.76
N THR A 103 -16.49 5.37 -2.06
CA THR A 103 -16.01 6.20 -3.18
C THR A 103 -14.97 5.48 -4.06
N PRO A 104 -15.37 4.53 -4.94
CA PRO A 104 -14.48 3.86 -5.89
C PRO A 104 -14.52 4.49 -7.30
N PRO A 105 -13.45 4.39 -8.14
CA PRO A 105 -12.06 4.06 -7.86
C PRO A 105 -11.23 5.35 -7.79
N THR A 106 -10.84 5.78 -6.61
CA THR A 106 -9.73 6.74 -6.54
C THR A 106 -8.43 5.98 -6.78
N THR A 107 -8.09 5.75 -8.05
CA THR A 107 -6.71 5.48 -8.45
C THR A 107 -5.83 6.54 -7.76
N ASP A 108 -5.05 6.08 -6.79
CA ASP A 108 -4.03 6.83 -6.05
C ASP A 108 -4.46 7.83 -4.95
N SER A 109 -5.74 8.10 -4.67
CA SER A 109 -6.08 8.87 -3.45
C SER A 109 -6.53 7.95 -2.33
N ARG A 110 -5.56 7.58 -1.48
CA ARG A 110 -5.87 7.18 -0.11
C ARG A 110 -6.73 8.32 0.46
N SER A 111 -7.88 8.02 1.06
CA SER A 111 -8.65 8.99 1.86
C SER A 111 -7.75 9.87 2.74
N SER A 112 -6.66 9.30 3.26
CA SER A 112 -5.63 9.98 4.03
C SER A 112 -4.96 11.14 3.26
N THR A 113 -4.74 11.01 1.95
CA THR A 113 -4.23 12.09 1.11
C THR A 113 -5.28 13.20 0.94
N VAL A 114 -6.55 12.85 0.80
CA VAL A 114 -7.63 13.84 0.71
C VAL A 114 -7.84 14.53 2.05
N ALA A 115 -7.85 13.77 3.15
CA ALA A 115 -7.89 14.26 4.52
C ALA A 115 -6.76 15.25 4.79
N TRP A 116 -5.52 14.89 4.44
CA TRP A 116 -4.37 15.79 4.54
C TRP A 116 -4.58 17.08 3.74
N ARG A 117 -5.00 16.98 2.48
CA ARG A 117 -5.25 18.17 1.64
C ARG A 117 -6.37 19.05 2.17
N MET A 118 -7.42 18.47 2.74
CA MET A 118 -8.50 19.22 3.37
C MET A 118 -7.97 20.06 4.54
N VAL A 119 -7.01 19.54 5.32
CA VAL A 119 -6.38 20.30 6.39
C VAL A 119 -5.43 21.37 5.83
N ASP A 120 -4.47 20.98 4.99
CA ASP A 120 -3.30 21.80 4.67
C ASP A 120 -3.47 22.75 3.47
N ALA A 121 -4.21 22.32 2.44
CA ALA A 121 -4.13 22.93 1.12
C ALA A 121 -5.47 23.49 0.60
N TYR A 122 -6.59 22.85 0.94
CA TYR A 122 -7.90 23.22 0.41
C TYR A 122 -8.42 24.51 1.04
N SER A 123 -9.01 25.36 0.21
CA SER A 123 -9.84 26.47 0.65
C SER A 123 -11.13 25.98 1.31
N ASP A 124 -11.81 26.85 2.05
CA ASP A 124 -13.10 26.52 2.68
C ASP A 124 -14.16 26.05 1.68
N GLN A 125 -14.16 26.61 0.47
CA GLN A 125 -15.05 26.16 -0.59
C GLN A 125 -14.71 24.72 -1.02
N GLU A 126 -13.42 24.43 -1.27
CA GLU A 126 -12.97 23.09 -1.67
C GLU A 126 -13.20 22.06 -0.56
N ARG A 127 -13.02 22.45 0.72
CA ARG A 127 -13.33 21.62 1.89
C ARG A 127 -14.82 21.28 1.93
N MET A 128 -15.69 22.26 1.73
CA MET A 128 -17.14 22.06 1.72
C MET A 128 -17.57 21.16 0.56
N GLU A 129 -17.13 21.45 -0.67
CA GLU A 129 -17.45 20.64 -1.86
C GLU A 129 -16.96 19.19 -1.72
N THR A 130 -15.76 19.02 -1.15
CA THR A 130 -15.21 17.69 -0.86
C THR A 130 -16.05 16.98 0.20
N ALA A 131 -16.39 17.65 1.30
CA ALA A 131 -17.19 17.07 2.36
C ALA A 131 -18.59 16.65 1.86
N GLU A 132 -19.26 17.52 1.10
CA GLU A 132 -20.55 17.24 0.45
C GLU A 132 -20.46 15.98 -0.43
N PHE A 133 -19.41 15.87 -1.26
CA PHE A 133 -19.20 14.71 -2.12
C PHE A 133 -19.00 13.41 -1.32
N TYR A 134 -18.10 13.42 -0.35
CA TYR A 134 -17.80 12.22 0.46
C TYR A 134 -19.00 11.80 1.32
N LEU A 135 -19.72 12.76 1.90
CA LEU A 135 -20.90 12.51 2.72
C LEU A 135 -22.06 11.95 1.89
N SER A 136 -22.30 12.51 0.69
CA SER A 136 -23.30 11.98 -0.25
C SER A 136 -23.01 10.52 -0.62
N ASN A 137 -21.75 10.21 -0.94
CA ASN A 137 -21.33 8.84 -1.26
C ASN A 137 -21.46 7.91 -0.05
N ALA A 138 -21.14 8.38 1.17
CA ALA A 138 -21.34 7.60 2.39
C ALA A 138 -22.83 7.28 2.63
N LYS A 139 -23.73 8.23 2.41
CA LYS A 139 -25.19 8.03 2.51
C LYS A 139 -25.68 7.02 1.47
N GLU A 140 -25.23 7.13 0.21
CA GLU A 140 -25.56 6.18 -0.85
C GLU A 140 -25.05 4.77 -0.53
N TYR A 141 -23.81 4.66 -0.08
CA TYR A 141 -23.19 3.39 0.28
C TYR A 141 -23.88 2.72 1.47
N ARG A 142 -24.22 3.48 2.52
CA ARG A 142 -25.04 3.02 3.64
C ARG A 142 -26.36 2.42 3.14
N SER A 143 -27.08 3.15 2.29
CA SER A 143 -28.35 2.69 1.70
C SER A 143 -28.17 1.41 0.88
N ALA A 144 -27.05 1.27 0.15
CA ALA A 144 -26.74 0.04 -0.58
C ALA A 144 -26.47 -1.16 0.34
N ILE A 145 -25.81 -0.97 1.48
CA ILE A 145 -25.59 -2.01 2.48
C ILE A 145 -26.92 -2.41 3.14
N GLU A 146 -27.70 -1.43 3.61
CA GLU A 146 -28.97 -1.66 4.30
C GLU A 146 -30.02 -2.34 3.40
N SER A 147 -30.01 -2.03 2.10
CA SER A 147 -30.86 -2.69 1.11
C SER A 147 -30.37 -4.06 0.65
N GLY A 148 -29.17 -4.50 1.09
CA GLY A 148 -28.53 -5.75 0.67
C GLY A 148 -28.03 -5.75 -0.77
N ALA A 149 -27.90 -4.58 -1.40
CA ALA A 149 -27.34 -4.42 -2.74
C ALA A 149 -25.81 -4.53 -2.78
N TYR A 150 -25.15 -4.40 -1.62
CA TYR A 150 -23.69 -4.50 -1.43
C TYR A 150 -23.32 -5.75 -0.61
N PRO A 151 -22.20 -6.45 -0.89
CA PRO A 151 -21.23 -6.19 -1.96
C PRO A 151 -21.75 -6.55 -3.36
N PRO A 152 -21.44 -5.76 -4.40
CA PRO A 152 -21.78 -6.11 -5.77
C PRO A 152 -21.00 -7.35 -6.20
N PRO A 153 -21.50 -8.12 -7.18
CA PRO A 153 -20.84 -9.34 -7.65
C PRO A 153 -19.38 -9.15 -8.10
N THR A 154 -19.00 -7.93 -8.50
CA THR A 154 -17.63 -7.57 -8.91
C THR A 154 -16.66 -7.46 -7.73
N ASP A 155 -17.12 -7.13 -6.53
CA ASP A 155 -16.24 -7.05 -5.35
C ASP A 155 -15.79 -8.45 -4.89
N LEU A 156 -16.56 -9.50 -5.24
CA LEU A 156 -16.21 -10.89 -4.98
C LEU A 156 -15.03 -11.41 -5.80
N ILE A 157 -14.69 -10.74 -6.90
CA ILE A 157 -13.56 -11.10 -7.78
C ILE A 157 -12.36 -10.18 -7.60
N ASP A 158 -12.52 -9.06 -6.89
CA ASP A 158 -11.41 -8.18 -6.57
C ASP A 158 -10.53 -8.82 -5.49
N PRO A 159 -9.20 -8.76 -5.64
CA PRO A 159 -8.31 -9.24 -4.59
C PRO A 159 -8.53 -8.43 -3.29
N PRO A 160 -8.32 -9.05 -2.11
CA PRO A 160 -8.50 -8.36 -0.84
C PRO A 160 -7.64 -7.09 -0.79
N ARG A 161 -8.21 -6.00 -0.28
CA ARG A 161 -7.53 -4.73 -0.17
C ARG A 161 -6.54 -4.82 1.00
N TYR A 162 -5.27 -4.55 0.72
CA TYR A 162 -4.16 -4.75 1.68
C TYR A 162 -4.10 -3.69 2.80
N VAL A 163 -4.96 -2.67 2.79
CA VAL A 163 -4.96 -1.55 3.74
C VAL A 163 -6.42 -1.21 4.08
N ASP A 164 -6.72 -1.10 5.37
CA ASP A 164 -8.02 -0.69 5.93
C ASP A 164 -9.22 -1.51 5.39
N ASP A 165 -9.27 -2.78 5.79
CA ASP A 165 -10.24 -3.76 5.27
C ASP A 165 -11.55 -3.85 6.10
N GLU A 166 -11.75 -2.96 7.07
CA GLU A 166 -12.99 -2.93 7.86
C GLU A 166 -14.13 -2.36 7.02
N GLN A 167 -14.83 -3.26 6.34
CA GLN A 167 -16.05 -2.95 5.61
C GLN A 167 -17.18 -2.60 6.56
N TRP A 168 -17.95 -1.56 6.24
CA TRP A 168 -19.21 -1.30 6.93
C TRP A 168 -20.19 -2.47 6.77
N THR A 169 -20.78 -2.89 7.88
CA THR A 169 -21.82 -3.92 7.90
C THR A 169 -23.16 -3.29 8.29
N ALA A 170 -24.26 -3.93 7.89
CA ALA A 170 -25.59 -3.49 8.32
C ALA A 170 -25.69 -3.41 9.85
N SER A 171 -25.14 -4.40 10.57
CA SER A 171 -25.10 -4.40 12.04
C SER A 171 -24.29 -3.24 12.61
N THR A 172 -23.19 -2.83 11.98
CA THR A 172 -22.43 -1.66 12.41
C THR A 172 -23.25 -0.40 12.21
N LEU A 173 -23.90 -0.25 11.04
CA LEU A 173 -24.66 0.94 10.67
C LEU A 173 -25.94 1.13 11.48
N GLU A 174 -26.50 0.06 12.05
CA GLU A 174 -27.65 0.12 12.98
C GLU A 174 -27.36 0.96 14.23
N GLU A 175 -26.09 1.08 14.63
CA GLU A 175 -25.66 1.86 15.80
C GLU A 175 -25.55 3.37 15.51
N TYR A 176 -25.65 3.79 14.25
CA TYR A 176 -25.40 5.17 13.82
C TYR A 176 -26.65 5.82 13.21
N GLY A 177 -26.88 7.10 13.54
CA GLY A 177 -27.89 7.96 12.92
C GLY A 177 -27.50 8.39 11.50
N GLU A 178 -28.25 9.32 10.90
CA GLU A 178 -27.90 9.88 9.60
C GLU A 178 -26.55 10.62 9.68
N PHE A 179 -25.68 10.43 8.69
CA PHE A 179 -24.38 11.11 8.63
C PHE A 179 -24.55 12.58 8.23
N GLU A 180 -24.02 13.52 9.00
CA GLU A 180 -24.23 14.97 8.78
C GLU A 180 -22.92 15.75 8.59
N SER A 181 -21.81 15.24 9.15
CA SER A 181 -20.53 15.93 9.09
C SER A 181 -19.34 15.00 8.90
N ILE A 182 -18.21 15.61 8.56
CA ILE A 182 -16.92 14.94 8.39
C ILE A 182 -15.91 15.52 9.37
N ARG A 183 -15.18 14.64 10.05
CA ARG A 183 -14.05 14.99 10.92
C ARG A 183 -12.77 14.41 10.36
N ILE A 184 -11.70 15.21 10.38
CA ILE A 184 -10.36 14.80 10.00
C ILE A 184 -9.48 14.75 11.24
N TYR A 185 -8.86 13.59 11.45
CA TYR A 185 -7.92 13.37 12.54
C TYR A 185 -6.51 13.19 12.00
N GLU A 186 -5.52 13.68 12.74
CA GLU A 186 -4.14 13.24 12.63
C GLU A 186 -3.94 12.06 13.58
N ARG A 187 -3.54 10.92 13.03
CA ARG A 187 -3.13 9.74 13.78
C ARG A 187 -1.62 9.66 13.79
N THR A 188 -1.04 9.61 14.97
CA THR A 188 0.38 9.32 15.15
C THR A 188 0.54 7.93 15.77
N LEU A 189 1.25 7.06 15.06
CA LEU A 189 1.60 5.71 15.51
C LEU A 189 3.08 5.69 15.86
N THR A 190 3.41 5.28 17.07
CA THR A 190 4.80 5.00 17.47
C THR A 190 4.96 3.51 17.65
N VAL A 191 5.94 2.95 16.95
CA VAL A 191 6.31 1.53 17.01
C VAL A 191 7.66 1.41 17.69
N ASN A 192 7.89 0.29 18.37
CA ASN A 192 9.16 0.03 19.06
C ASN A 192 10.35 -0.02 18.08
N GLU A 193 11.58 0.04 18.60
CA GLU A 193 12.81 0.05 17.78
C GLU A 193 12.90 -1.11 16.77
N ASP A 194 12.29 -2.26 17.09
CA ASP A 194 12.26 -3.45 16.26
C ASP A 194 11.06 -3.51 15.29
N ASN A 195 10.18 -2.50 15.27
CA ASN A 195 8.94 -2.42 14.46
C ASN A 195 7.99 -3.62 14.64
N THR A 196 7.99 -4.24 15.81
CA THR A 196 7.21 -5.45 16.13
C THR A 196 6.01 -5.17 17.02
N GLU A 197 6.02 -4.06 17.75
CA GLU A 197 4.98 -3.70 18.71
C GLU A 197 4.61 -2.23 18.56
N LEU A 198 3.31 -1.94 18.66
CA LEU A 198 2.80 -0.58 18.74
C LEU A 198 2.96 -0.07 20.18
N GLU A 199 3.81 0.94 20.39
CA GLU A 199 4.04 1.53 21.70
C GLU A 199 3.01 2.59 22.06
N SER A 200 2.63 3.42 21.09
CA SER A 200 1.64 4.47 21.31
C SER A 200 0.77 4.73 20.09
N HIS A 201 -0.46 5.16 20.37
CA HIS A 201 -1.45 5.55 19.38
C HIS A 201 -2.11 6.84 19.87
N ASP A 202 -1.88 7.93 19.15
CA ASP A 202 -2.47 9.24 19.43
C ASP A 202 -3.36 9.67 18.25
N ARG A 203 -4.52 10.26 18.57
CA ARG A 203 -5.47 10.80 17.58
C ARG A 203 -5.81 12.23 17.96
N ARG A 204 -5.53 13.17 17.05
CA ARG A 204 -5.82 14.59 17.22
C ARG A 204 -6.83 15.06 16.17
N LEU A 205 -7.95 15.63 16.62
CA LEU A 205 -8.91 16.28 15.72
C LEU A 205 -8.28 17.55 15.14
N LEU A 206 -8.34 17.70 13.82
CA LEU A 206 -7.80 18.85 13.09
C LEU A 206 -8.87 19.69 12.41
N LEU A 207 -9.89 19.03 11.86
CA LEU A 207 -10.91 19.69 11.06
C LEU A 207 -12.26 19.05 11.30
N THR A 208 -13.30 19.88 11.38
CA THR A 208 -14.69 19.47 11.29
C THR A 208 -15.36 20.26 10.18
N VAL A 209 -15.99 19.58 9.23
CA VAL A 209 -16.79 20.17 8.17
C VAL A 209 -18.22 19.69 8.34
N ASP A 210 -19.09 20.61 8.73
CA ASP A 210 -20.53 20.38 8.86
C ASP A 210 -21.21 20.85 7.58
N VAL A 211 -21.78 19.90 6.84
CA VAL A 211 -22.37 20.16 5.52
C VAL A 211 -23.74 20.84 5.66
N ASP A 212 -24.52 20.44 6.67
CA ASP A 212 -25.89 20.92 6.86
C ASP A 212 -25.88 22.36 7.41
N ASP A 213 -25.01 22.64 8.39
CA ASP A 213 -24.81 23.98 8.95
C ASP A 213 -23.86 24.85 8.10
N LYS A 214 -23.26 24.28 7.04
CA LYS A 214 -22.26 24.92 6.18
C LYS A 214 -21.13 25.59 6.96
N SER A 215 -20.67 24.89 7.99
CA SER A 215 -19.64 25.39 8.89
C SER A 215 -18.36 24.59 8.79
N ILE A 216 -17.23 25.28 8.94
CA ILE A 216 -15.91 24.68 8.97
C ILE A 216 -15.25 25.13 10.26
N THR A 217 -14.82 24.17 11.07
CA THR A 217 -14.11 24.41 12.32
C THR A 217 -12.74 23.75 12.24
N GLU A 218 -11.70 24.57 12.23
CA GLU A 218 -10.32 24.12 12.44
C GLU A 218 -10.05 24.01 13.94
N HIS A 219 -9.34 22.95 14.33
CA HIS A 219 -8.99 22.67 15.71
C HIS A 219 -7.47 22.82 15.85
N ASP A 220 -7.04 23.98 16.33
CA ASP A 220 -5.64 24.23 16.67
C ASP A 220 -5.30 23.63 18.03
N ASN A 221 -4.05 23.16 18.18
CA ASN A 221 -3.54 22.62 19.43
C ASN A 221 -3.71 23.61 20.60
N SER A 222 -4.24 23.09 21.71
CA SER A 222 -3.81 23.49 23.06
C SER A 222 -2.77 22.50 23.56
#